data_AF-A0AAV1J462-F1
#
_entry.id   AF-A0AAV1J462-F1
#
_cell.length_a   1.000
_cell.length_b   1.000
_cell.length_c   1.000
_cell.angle_alpha   90.00
_cell.angle_beta   90.00
_cell.angle_gamma   90.00
#
_symmetry.space_group_name_H-M   'P 1'
#
loop_
_entity.id
_entity.type
_entity.pdbx_description
1 polymer ?
#
loop_
_entity_poly.entity_id
_entity_poly.type
_entity_poly.pdbx_seq_one_letter_code
_entity_poly.pdbx_strand_id
1 'polypeptide(L)'
;MHLTNLDRCPACYGVSVCPELYSNQITLENHWSAMFNAKNIFYGYTRSNRKVVLKKLAHDWELKEFDDKLCKEWNLSSTCTPKDLLNVSKVDQKIIDIVQFNISWPDTEPRKGLVLCPYAYSIYDLIHPAMNNGNGNFKAEMINIWTMLSINPEPILLQILPKTKGWPVPAYGGVCGRLEVVAHEGEILSSLTHISWYTKLKYAQKILNAAMDFTFKHDRFRFYLMDWSIDNIVANEKDEITFVDIEDVVVLDKNISPKKDLPDWYQRYNREVLGTGFTFSIENMCQHHLSDHNIWAACFVLAGDENPFLYPIPKEINDTRPHFDRLMHRCLNGDDRFRTIGKLQHVIEDMLLDKKVAALGNVT
;
A
#
# COMPACT_ATOMS: atom_id res chain seq x y z
N MET A 1 16.55 -4.84 24.63
CA MET A 1 15.52 -5.04 23.57
C MET A 1 16.22 -4.93 22.21
N HIS A 2 16.69 -6.05 21.67
CA HIS A 2 17.38 -6.12 20.35
C HIS A 2 16.42 -6.02 19.16
N LEU A 3 15.11 -5.99 19.43
CA LEU A 3 14.06 -6.04 18.41
C LEU A 3 14.09 -4.85 17.44
N THR A 4 14.36 -3.64 17.94
CA THR A 4 14.28 -2.41 17.14
C THR A 4 15.50 -2.19 16.25
N ASN A 5 16.65 -2.82 16.52
CA ASN A 5 17.91 -2.55 15.81
C ASN A 5 18.26 -1.04 15.78
N LEU A 6 18.05 -0.35 16.91
CA LEU A 6 18.29 1.10 17.04
C LEU A 6 19.77 1.48 16.81
N ASP A 7 20.69 0.55 17.08
CA ASP A 7 22.12 0.68 16.82
C ASP A 7 22.45 0.85 15.32
N ARG A 8 21.51 0.52 14.43
CA ARG A 8 21.65 0.70 12.99
C ARG A 8 21.35 2.12 12.51
N CYS A 9 20.83 3.01 13.35
CA CYS A 9 20.58 4.39 12.94
C CYS A 9 21.89 5.15 12.65
N PRO A 10 21.92 6.04 11.63
CA PRO A 10 20.81 6.53 10.82
C PRO A 10 20.32 5.61 9.68
N ALA A 11 20.96 4.46 9.40
CA ALA A 11 20.48 3.46 8.44
C ALA A 11 19.30 2.64 8.99
N CYS A 12 18.24 3.35 9.40
CA CYS A 12 17.05 2.84 10.05
C CYS A 12 15.82 3.65 9.58
N TYR A 13 14.61 3.30 10.01
CA TYR A 13 13.38 4.01 9.62
C TYR A 13 13.18 5.32 10.38
N GLY A 14 13.65 5.39 11.63
CA GLY A 14 13.57 6.60 12.45
C GLY A 14 13.47 6.28 13.94
N VAL A 15 13.09 7.27 14.74
CA VAL A 15 13.06 7.16 16.22
C VAL A 15 11.80 7.75 16.88
N SER A 16 10.77 8.05 16.09
CA SER A 16 9.58 8.81 16.52
C SER A 16 8.78 8.14 17.64
N VAL A 17 8.77 6.80 17.73
CA VAL A 17 8.03 6.06 18.75
C VAL A 17 8.94 5.29 19.72
N CYS A 18 10.26 5.54 19.67
CA CYS A 18 11.19 4.92 20.59
C CYS A 18 10.87 5.21 22.07
N PRO A 19 10.56 6.48 22.47
CA PRO A 19 10.25 6.77 23.87
C PRO A 19 9.11 5.92 24.44
N GLU A 20 8.05 5.69 23.67
CA GLU A 20 6.88 4.88 24.03
C GLU A 20 7.24 3.41 24.16
N LEU A 21 8.04 2.87 23.23
CA LEU A 21 8.51 1.48 23.27
C LEU A 21 9.42 1.22 24.49
N TYR A 22 10.38 2.10 24.76
CA TYR A 22 11.33 1.93 25.87
C TYR A 22 10.75 2.29 27.25
N SER A 23 9.63 3.01 27.31
CA SER A 23 8.90 3.31 28.55
C SER A 23 7.76 2.32 28.86
N ASN A 24 7.70 1.18 28.15
CA ASN A 24 6.65 0.16 28.28
C ASN A 24 5.23 0.72 28.05
N GLN A 25 5.08 1.78 27.25
CA GLN A 25 3.75 2.25 26.82
C GLN A 25 3.18 1.37 25.72
N ILE A 26 4.01 0.57 25.05
CA ILE A 26 3.63 -0.50 24.14
C ILE A 26 4.20 -1.80 24.69
N THR A 27 3.36 -2.80 24.90
CA THR A 27 3.75 -4.13 25.41
C THR A 27 3.50 -5.17 24.34
N LEU A 28 4.48 -6.03 24.07
CA LEU A 28 4.35 -7.10 23.08
C LEU A 28 3.54 -8.27 23.64
N GLU A 29 2.77 -8.91 22.77
CA GLU A 29 2.14 -10.20 23.07
C GLU A 29 3.20 -11.30 23.11
N ASN A 30 3.15 -12.16 24.13
CA ASN A 30 4.02 -13.32 24.26
C ASN A 30 3.46 -14.49 23.43
N HIS A 31 3.46 -14.38 22.11
CA HIS A 31 3.12 -15.51 21.24
C HIS A 31 4.32 -15.95 20.39
N TRP A 32 4.86 -17.13 20.76
CA TRP A 32 5.85 -17.89 20.00
C TRP A 32 5.19 -18.56 18.78
N SER A 33 4.87 -17.79 17.75
CA SER A 33 4.57 -18.34 16.42
C SER A 33 5.58 -17.82 15.41
N ALA A 34 6.85 -18.14 15.64
CA ALA A 34 7.97 -17.78 14.79
C ALA A 34 8.12 -18.66 13.53
N MET A 35 7.15 -19.55 13.24
CA MET A 35 7.39 -20.59 12.25
C MET A 35 7.22 -20.11 10.79
N PHE A 36 6.53 -18.97 10.54
CA PHE A 36 6.31 -18.43 9.20
C PHE A 36 6.19 -16.89 9.19
N ASN A 37 7.07 -16.20 9.91
CA ASN A 37 6.99 -14.74 10.01
C ASN A 37 7.72 -14.05 8.85
N ALA A 38 7.08 -13.97 7.68
CA ALA A 38 7.74 -13.49 6.47
C ALA A 38 8.23 -12.02 6.55
N LYS A 39 7.64 -11.17 7.40
CA LYS A 39 8.07 -9.76 7.52
C LYS A 39 8.42 -9.35 8.94
N ASN A 40 8.73 -10.32 9.81
CA ASN A 40 9.02 -10.07 11.22
C ASN A 40 7.93 -9.18 11.87
N ILE A 41 6.70 -9.66 11.82
CA ILE A 41 5.48 -9.08 12.39
C ILE A 41 5.32 -9.51 13.84
N PHE A 42 5.04 -8.57 14.73
CA PHE A 42 4.80 -8.76 16.14
C PHE A 42 3.50 -8.06 16.53
N TYR A 43 2.76 -8.65 17.47
CA TYR A 43 1.54 -8.05 17.99
C TYR A 43 1.78 -7.48 19.38
N GLY A 44 1.01 -6.46 19.75
CA GLY A 44 1.11 -5.84 21.06
C GLY A 44 -0.07 -4.96 21.38
N TYR A 45 0.02 -4.31 22.55
CA TYR A 45 -0.98 -3.36 23.04
C TYR A 45 -0.32 -2.08 23.52
N THR A 46 -0.98 -0.96 23.26
CA THR A 46 -0.70 0.29 23.97
C THR A 46 -1.16 0.19 25.43
N ARG A 47 -0.68 1.08 26.30
CA ARG A 47 -1.14 1.23 27.69
C ARG A 47 -2.65 1.48 27.79
N SER A 48 -3.26 2.04 26.75
CA SER A 48 -4.71 2.24 26.63
C SER A 48 -5.47 1.01 26.12
N ASN A 49 -4.83 -0.17 26.09
CA ASN A 49 -5.36 -1.44 25.63
C ASN A 49 -5.81 -1.45 24.15
N ARG A 50 -5.19 -0.62 23.31
CA ARG A 50 -5.37 -0.65 21.85
C ARG A 50 -4.37 -1.60 21.22
N LYS A 51 -4.84 -2.55 20.41
CA LYS A 51 -4.00 -3.48 19.64
C LYS A 51 -3.14 -2.73 18.61
N VAL A 52 -1.87 -3.13 18.51
CA VAL A 52 -0.90 -2.61 17.54
C VAL A 52 -0.17 -3.77 16.88
N VAL A 53 0.31 -3.52 15.66
CA VAL A 53 1.17 -4.41 14.90
C VAL A 53 2.52 -3.71 14.75
N LEU A 54 3.59 -4.43 15.06
CA LEU A 54 4.96 -3.96 14.88
C LEU A 54 5.61 -4.78 13.77
N LYS A 55 6.24 -4.13 12.80
CA LYS A 55 6.77 -4.78 11.60
C LYS A 55 8.22 -4.39 11.40
N LYS A 56 9.11 -5.34 11.12
CA LYS A 56 10.44 -4.98 10.58
C LYS A 56 10.44 -4.74 9.08
N LEU A 57 9.32 -5.01 8.40
CA LEU A 57 9.10 -4.68 6.98
C LEU A 57 10.05 -5.38 5.99
N ALA A 58 10.77 -6.38 6.47
CA ALA A 58 11.70 -7.21 5.70
C ALA A 58 12.04 -8.47 6.51
N HIS A 59 12.43 -9.52 5.80
CA HIS A 59 13.03 -10.69 6.40
C HIS A 59 14.41 -10.36 7.00
N ASP A 60 14.86 -11.17 7.96
CA ASP A 60 16.20 -11.01 8.55
C ASP A 60 17.33 -11.12 7.51
N TRP A 61 17.15 -11.92 6.45
CA TRP A 61 18.14 -12.05 5.38
C TRP A 61 18.20 -10.82 4.47
N GLU A 62 17.06 -10.18 4.17
CA GLU A 62 17.00 -8.91 3.41
C GLU A 62 17.66 -7.78 4.19
N LEU A 63 17.37 -7.69 5.49
CA LEU A 63 18.00 -6.72 6.39
C LEU A 63 19.51 -6.92 6.49
N LYS A 64 19.96 -8.18 6.50
CA LYS A 64 21.39 -8.52 6.51
C LYS A 64 22.04 -8.17 5.17
N GLU A 65 21.40 -8.47 4.05
CA GLU A 65 21.89 -8.14 2.72
C GLU A 65 22.04 -6.62 2.53
N PHE A 66 21.06 -5.85 3.01
CA PHE A 66 21.12 -4.40 3.08
C PHE A 66 22.33 -3.92 3.90
N ASP A 67 22.54 -4.50 5.10
CA ASP A 67 23.70 -4.16 5.95
C ASP A 67 25.04 -4.48 5.27
N ASP A 68 25.15 -5.66 4.64
CA ASP A 68 26.38 -6.13 4.01
C ASP A 68 26.74 -5.28 2.75
N LYS A 69 25.74 -4.68 2.09
CA LYS A 69 25.93 -3.79 0.92
C LYS A 69 26.12 -2.32 1.29
N LEU A 70 25.71 -1.90 2.49
CA LEU A 70 25.66 -0.50 2.91
C LEU A 70 26.95 0.29 2.61
N CYS A 71 28.11 -0.22 3.06
CA CYS A 71 29.37 0.50 2.86
C CYS A 71 29.74 0.66 1.38
N LYS A 72 29.50 -0.40 0.59
CA LYS A 72 29.77 -0.40 -0.85
C LYS A 72 28.86 0.59 -1.57
N GLU A 73 27.58 0.59 -1.25
CA GLU A 73 26.61 1.50 -1.87
C GLU A 73 26.97 2.97 -1.65
N TRP A 74 27.52 3.30 -0.49
CA TRP A 74 27.92 4.66 -0.13
C TRP A 74 29.39 4.98 -0.41
N ASN A 75 30.13 4.08 -1.08
CA ASN A 75 31.57 4.23 -1.35
C ASN A 75 32.40 4.55 -0.09
N LEU A 76 32.06 3.90 1.03
CA LEU A 76 32.75 4.02 2.31
C LEU A 76 33.78 2.89 2.49
N SER A 77 34.58 2.98 3.56
CA SER A 77 35.45 1.88 4.00
C SER A 77 34.65 0.59 4.17
N SER A 78 35.25 -0.57 3.88
CA SER A 78 34.60 -1.89 4.11
C SER A 78 34.25 -2.15 5.57
N THR A 79 34.85 -1.40 6.50
CA THR A 79 34.57 -1.45 7.94
C THR A 79 33.64 -0.32 8.41
N CYS A 80 32.89 0.31 7.50
CA CYS A 80 32.02 1.41 7.87
C CYS A 80 30.93 0.97 8.85
N THR A 81 30.49 1.93 9.65
CA THR A 81 29.35 1.83 10.54
C THR A 81 28.22 2.72 10.01
N PRO A 82 26.96 2.46 10.39
CA PRO A 82 25.86 3.33 9.98
C PRO A 82 26.07 4.81 10.32
N LYS A 83 26.79 5.12 11.40
CA LYS A 83 27.12 6.51 11.79
C LYS A 83 27.97 7.23 10.75
N ASP A 84 28.77 6.52 9.96
CA ASP A 84 29.60 7.11 8.91
C ASP A 84 28.75 7.71 7.77
N LEU A 85 27.49 7.29 7.64
CA LEU A 85 26.52 7.90 6.72
C LEU A 85 26.24 9.36 7.05
N LEU A 86 26.44 9.81 8.29
CA LEU A 86 26.31 11.23 8.62
C LEU A 86 27.38 12.10 7.93
N ASN A 87 28.40 11.50 7.30
CA ASN A 87 29.45 12.22 6.58
C ASN A 87 29.33 12.10 5.05
N VAL A 88 28.40 11.32 4.53
CA VAL A 88 28.23 11.13 3.07
C VAL A 88 27.62 12.37 2.40
N SER A 89 27.69 12.43 1.07
CA SER A 89 27.03 13.45 0.26
C SER A 89 26.05 12.79 -0.72
N LYS A 90 25.23 13.61 -1.40
CA LYS A 90 24.32 13.16 -2.48
C LYS A 90 23.26 12.13 -2.06
N VAL A 91 22.76 12.21 -0.83
CA VAL A 91 21.62 11.40 -0.36
C VAL A 91 20.40 11.59 -1.26
N ASP A 92 20.13 12.85 -1.61
CA ASP A 92 19.12 13.31 -2.55
C ASP A 92 19.12 12.54 -3.87
N GLN A 93 20.29 12.39 -4.48
CA GLN A 93 20.44 11.68 -5.74
C GLN A 93 20.13 10.20 -5.57
N LYS A 94 20.56 9.57 -4.48
CA LYS A 94 20.26 8.16 -4.20
C LYS A 94 18.77 7.91 -3.96
N ILE A 95 18.07 8.85 -3.33
CA ILE A 95 16.62 8.78 -3.17
C ILE A 95 15.93 8.82 -4.53
N ILE A 96 16.33 9.76 -5.40
CA ILE A 96 15.84 9.86 -6.77
C ILE A 96 16.14 8.56 -7.54
N ASP A 97 17.34 8.02 -7.40
CA ASP A 97 17.78 6.82 -8.10
C ASP A 97 16.97 5.57 -7.71
N ILE A 98 16.47 5.49 -6.47
CA ILE A 98 15.61 4.39 -6.02
C ILE A 98 14.23 4.47 -6.66
N VAL A 99 13.63 5.66 -6.69
CA VAL A 99 12.21 5.81 -7.08
C VAL A 99 12.02 6.03 -8.57
N GLN A 100 13.05 6.49 -9.28
CA GLN A 100 12.96 6.75 -10.72
C GLN A 100 12.68 5.46 -11.50
N PHE A 101 11.85 5.57 -12.52
CA PHE A 101 11.59 4.50 -13.47
C PHE A 101 12.04 4.92 -14.86
N ASN A 102 12.88 4.10 -15.48
CA ASN A 102 13.36 4.36 -16.82
C ASN A 102 12.39 3.78 -17.85
N ILE A 103 11.48 4.63 -18.35
CA ILE A 103 10.49 4.25 -19.36
C ILE A 103 11.15 3.70 -20.64
N SER A 104 12.34 4.19 -21.01
CA SER A 104 13.04 3.73 -22.23
C SER A 104 13.73 2.38 -22.08
N TRP A 105 14.00 1.96 -20.84
CA TRP A 105 14.68 0.71 -20.51
C TRP A 105 14.02 0.11 -19.28
N PRO A 106 12.78 -0.41 -19.41
CA PRO A 106 12.09 -1.04 -18.30
C PRO A 106 12.88 -2.24 -17.80
N ASP A 107 12.88 -2.43 -16.48
CA ASP A 107 13.60 -3.54 -15.85
C ASP A 107 13.09 -4.90 -16.35
N THR A 108 13.99 -5.88 -16.42
CA THR A 108 13.64 -7.26 -16.83
C THR A 108 12.89 -8.03 -15.75
N GLU A 109 12.96 -7.58 -14.50
CA GLU A 109 12.25 -8.14 -13.36
C GLU A 109 11.10 -7.22 -12.94
N PRO A 110 10.02 -7.76 -12.33
CA PRO A 110 8.95 -6.94 -11.78
C PRO A 110 9.52 -5.91 -10.80
N ARG A 111 9.33 -4.63 -11.09
CA ARG A 111 9.79 -3.55 -10.22
C ARG A 111 9.02 -3.59 -8.89
N LYS A 112 9.75 -3.75 -7.78
CA LYS A 112 9.23 -3.67 -6.40
C LYS A 112 9.52 -2.33 -5.75
N GLY A 113 8.75 -1.99 -4.72
CA GLY A 113 8.84 -0.77 -3.95
C GLY A 113 8.08 0.40 -4.57
N LEU A 114 8.49 1.61 -4.19
CA LEU A 114 7.91 2.85 -4.68
C LEU A 114 8.51 3.23 -6.03
N VAL A 115 7.66 3.37 -7.03
CA VAL A 115 7.98 3.93 -8.34
C VAL A 115 7.36 5.32 -8.46
N LEU A 116 8.15 6.34 -8.81
CA LEU A 116 7.66 7.69 -9.03
C LEU A 116 7.69 8.06 -10.51
N CYS A 117 6.50 8.32 -11.05
CA CYS A 117 6.27 8.56 -12.47
C CYS A 117 5.61 9.90 -12.78
N PRO A 118 5.78 10.42 -14.01
CA PRO A 118 6.74 9.94 -15.02
C PRO A 118 8.18 10.40 -14.73
N TYR A 119 8.36 11.34 -13.80
CA TYR A 119 9.66 11.89 -13.44
C TYR A 119 9.83 11.92 -11.93
N ALA A 120 11.02 11.56 -11.44
CA ALA A 120 11.30 11.47 -10.01
C ALA A 120 11.56 12.82 -9.31
N TYR A 121 11.54 13.96 -10.01
CA TYR A 121 11.86 15.26 -9.41
C TYR A 121 10.85 15.71 -8.34
N SER A 122 9.63 15.17 -8.37
CA SER A 122 8.57 15.50 -7.41
C SER A 122 8.67 14.73 -6.10
N ILE A 123 9.75 13.95 -5.89
CA ILE A 123 9.94 13.14 -4.69
C ILE A 123 9.89 13.98 -3.41
N TYR A 124 10.43 15.19 -3.42
CA TYR A 124 10.40 16.08 -2.25
C TYR A 124 9.01 16.56 -1.90
N ASP A 125 8.18 16.81 -2.91
CA ASP A 125 6.78 17.16 -2.71
C ASP A 125 5.99 15.97 -2.15
N LEU A 126 6.34 14.75 -2.60
CA LEU A 126 5.72 13.51 -2.14
C LEU A 126 6.08 13.20 -0.69
N ILE A 127 7.37 13.22 -0.34
CA ILE A 127 7.86 12.84 1.01
C ILE A 127 7.73 13.96 2.03
N HIS A 128 7.32 15.17 1.64
CA HIS A 128 7.18 16.32 2.54
C HIS A 128 6.42 15.99 3.84
N PRO A 129 5.30 15.22 3.84
CA PRO A 129 4.61 14.84 5.07
C PRO A 129 5.43 13.95 6.02
N ALA A 130 6.42 13.22 5.50
CA ALA A 130 7.31 12.34 6.27
C ALA A 130 8.60 13.05 6.73
N MET A 131 8.84 14.28 6.26
CA MET A 131 9.97 15.10 6.70
C MET A 131 9.57 15.90 7.95
N ASN A 132 10.43 15.92 8.96
CA ASN A 132 10.13 16.66 10.18
C ASN A 132 10.54 18.13 9.99
N ASN A 133 9.58 19.05 10.03
CA ASN A 133 9.85 20.50 9.91
C ASN A 133 10.49 21.12 11.18
N GLY A 134 10.93 20.30 12.15
CA GLY A 134 11.59 20.75 13.38
C GLY A 134 13.11 20.89 13.26
N ASN A 135 13.77 21.38 14.31
CA ASN A 135 15.24 21.51 14.47
C ASN A 135 16.02 20.17 14.45
N GLY A 136 15.48 19.13 13.81
CA GLY A 136 16.09 17.82 13.66
C GLY A 136 17.31 17.84 12.74
N ASN A 137 18.07 16.75 12.76
CA ASN A 137 19.18 16.57 11.85
C ASN A 137 18.64 16.16 10.47
N PHE A 138 18.37 17.14 9.61
CA PHE A 138 17.89 16.96 8.24
C PHE A 138 18.63 15.85 7.47
N LYS A 139 19.95 15.75 7.66
CA LYS A 139 20.75 14.72 7.01
C LYS A 139 20.42 13.30 7.49
N ALA A 140 20.19 13.13 8.79
CA ALA A 140 19.76 11.85 9.35
C ALA A 140 18.38 11.46 8.82
N GLU A 141 17.45 12.42 8.73
CA GLU A 141 16.10 12.20 8.19
C GLU A 141 16.14 11.77 6.72
N MET A 142 16.97 12.41 5.90
CA MET A 142 17.15 12.00 4.51
C MET A 142 17.75 10.58 4.39
N ILE A 143 18.65 10.19 5.29
CA ILE A 143 19.17 8.81 5.35
C ILE A 143 18.07 7.84 5.82
N ASN A 144 17.18 8.25 6.73
CA ASN A 144 16.03 7.45 7.13
C ASN A 144 15.07 7.23 5.96
N ILE A 145 14.77 8.27 5.19
CA ILE A 145 13.94 8.19 3.98
C ILE A 145 14.59 7.27 2.94
N TRP A 146 15.88 7.46 2.68
CA TRP A 146 16.63 6.56 1.80
C TRP A 146 16.52 5.10 2.28
N THR A 147 16.70 4.85 3.59
CA THR A 147 16.60 3.51 4.16
C THR A 147 15.21 2.90 3.99
N MET A 148 14.15 3.66 4.24
CA MET A 148 12.77 3.21 4.04
C MET A 148 12.53 2.92 2.56
N LEU A 149 12.91 3.79 1.63
CA LEU A 149 12.75 3.53 0.19
C LEU A 149 13.55 2.31 -0.30
N SER A 150 14.72 2.05 0.29
CA SER A 150 15.55 0.89 -0.05
C SER A 150 15.04 -0.44 0.48
N ILE A 151 14.33 -0.44 1.62
CA ILE A 151 13.85 -1.67 2.27
C ILE A 151 12.35 -1.85 2.04
N ASN A 152 11.57 -0.86 2.46
CA ASN A 152 10.11 -0.88 2.39
C ASN A 152 9.52 0.54 2.55
N PRO A 153 8.81 1.07 1.54
CA PRO A 153 8.29 2.43 1.59
C PRO A 153 7.00 2.59 2.42
N GLU A 154 6.42 1.51 2.98
CA GLU A 154 5.18 1.54 3.78
C GLU A 154 5.17 2.69 4.82
N PRO A 155 6.20 2.91 5.65
CA PRO A 155 6.15 3.98 6.65
C PRO A 155 6.08 5.39 6.06
N ILE A 156 6.66 5.60 4.87
CA ILE A 156 6.56 6.89 4.16
C ILE A 156 5.14 7.05 3.63
N LEU A 157 4.59 6.00 3.00
CA LEU A 157 3.26 6.02 2.41
C LEU A 157 2.16 6.22 3.44
N LEU A 158 2.27 5.62 4.63
CA LEU A 158 1.29 5.82 5.72
C LEU A 158 1.29 7.25 6.28
N GLN A 159 2.41 7.98 6.17
CA GLN A 159 2.49 9.40 6.53
C GLN A 159 1.91 10.31 5.45
N ILE A 160 2.04 9.91 4.17
CA ILE A 160 1.46 10.62 3.02
C ILE A 160 -0.06 10.41 2.93
N LEU A 161 -0.51 9.19 3.24
CA LEU A 161 -1.89 8.73 3.14
C LEU A 161 -2.50 8.50 4.53
N PRO A 162 -2.53 9.48 5.44
CA PRO A 162 -2.87 9.19 6.83
C PRO A 162 -4.35 8.81 6.97
N LYS A 163 -4.61 7.78 7.79
CA LYS A 163 -5.97 7.35 8.15
C LYS A 163 -6.85 8.49 8.67
N THR A 164 -6.26 9.46 9.36
CA THR A 164 -6.97 10.64 9.89
C THR A 164 -7.55 11.55 8.80
N LYS A 165 -7.07 11.44 7.55
CA LYS A 165 -7.64 12.11 6.37
C LYS A 165 -8.58 11.18 5.57
N GLY A 166 -9.02 10.09 6.19
CA GLY A 166 -9.97 9.13 5.64
C GLY A 166 -9.39 8.19 4.59
N TRP A 167 -8.06 8.02 4.54
CA TRP A 167 -7.44 6.98 3.70
C TRP A 167 -7.68 5.58 4.30
N PRO A 168 -7.97 4.55 3.48
CA PRO A 168 -8.23 3.21 3.96
C PRO A 168 -6.92 2.45 4.21
N VAL A 169 -6.00 3.02 4.98
CA VAL A 169 -4.72 2.42 5.39
C VAL A 169 -4.61 2.40 6.92
N PRO A 170 -3.67 1.65 7.52
CA PRO A 170 -3.52 1.60 8.97
C PRO A 170 -3.21 2.97 9.58
N ALA A 171 -3.68 3.19 10.81
CA ALA A 171 -3.23 4.34 11.58
C ALA A 171 -1.73 4.17 11.92
N TYR A 172 -0.92 5.09 11.39
CA TYR A 172 0.52 5.13 11.63
C TYR A 172 0.84 5.54 13.08
N GLY A 173 1.59 4.70 13.79
CA GLY A 173 2.02 4.93 15.18
C GLY A 173 3.45 5.50 15.31
N GLY A 174 4.28 5.32 14.28
CA GLY A 174 5.67 5.78 14.26
C GLY A 174 6.67 4.65 14.03
N VAL A 175 7.95 4.98 14.16
CA VAL A 175 9.07 4.07 13.90
C VAL A 175 10.12 4.15 15.00
N CYS A 176 10.79 3.03 15.28
CA CYS A 176 11.93 2.98 16.18
C CYS A 176 13.00 2.02 15.67
N GLY A 177 14.15 2.55 15.26
CA GLY A 177 15.15 1.77 14.55
C GLY A 177 14.58 1.24 13.23
N ARG A 178 14.64 -0.07 13.01
CA ARG A 178 14.06 -0.79 11.87
C ARG A 178 12.75 -1.48 12.23
N LEU A 179 11.94 -0.83 13.05
CA LEU A 179 10.63 -1.32 13.46
C LEU A 179 9.60 -0.23 13.24
N GLU A 180 8.58 -0.53 12.47
CA GLU A 180 7.38 0.28 12.32
C GLU A 180 6.33 -0.17 13.34
N VAL A 181 5.53 0.78 13.84
CA VAL A 181 4.34 0.51 14.65
C VAL A 181 3.11 1.09 13.96
N VAL A 182 2.10 0.25 13.74
CA VAL A 182 0.79 0.64 13.20
C VAL A 182 -0.34 0.09 14.06
N ALA A 183 -1.55 0.64 13.93
CA ALA A 183 -2.73 0.05 14.55
C ALA A 183 -3.04 -1.32 13.95
N HIS A 184 -3.62 -2.21 14.78
CA HIS A 184 -4.22 -3.45 14.28
C HIS A 184 -5.61 -3.15 13.73
N GLU A 185 -5.84 -3.41 12.45
CA GLU A 185 -7.00 -2.88 11.72
C GLU A 185 -8.08 -3.92 11.39
N GLY A 186 -7.88 -5.18 11.80
CA GLY A 186 -8.88 -6.24 11.64
C GLY A 186 -8.27 -7.56 11.19
N GLU A 187 -9.13 -8.47 10.75
CA GLU A 187 -8.77 -9.77 10.19
C GLU A 187 -8.65 -9.67 8.66
N ILE A 188 -7.69 -10.39 8.06
CA ILE A 188 -7.53 -10.46 6.60
C ILE A 188 -8.79 -11.03 5.92
N LEU A 189 -9.19 -10.50 4.76
CA LEU A 189 -10.42 -10.93 4.09
C LEU A 189 -10.38 -12.41 3.68
N SER A 190 -9.19 -12.96 3.39
CA SER A 190 -9.01 -14.38 3.09
C SER A 190 -9.32 -15.32 4.26
N SER A 191 -9.30 -14.83 5.51
CA SER A 191 -9.77 -15.60 6.67
C SER A 191 -11.29 -15.47 6.91
N LEU A 192 -11.94 -14.49 6.27
CA LEU A 192 -13.35 -14.15 6.44
C LEU A 192 -14.25 -14.81 5.38
N THR A 193 -13.95 -16.03 4.94
CA THR A 193 -14.69 -16.69 3.84
C THR A 193 -16.14 -17.04 4.20
N HIS A 194 -16.42 -17.27 5.49
CA HIS A 194 -17.72 -17.71 6.01
C HIS A 194 -18.67 -16.58 6.42
N ILE A 195 -18.28 -15.32 6.24
CA ILE A 195 -19.18 -14.20 6.53
C ILE A 195 -20.36 -14.17 5.54
N SER A 196 -21.45 -13.57 6.00
CA SER A 196 -22.66 -13.38 5.21
C SER A 196 -22.37 -12.65 3.89
N TRP A 197 -23.05 -13.03 2.81
CA TRP A 197 -22.82 -12.41 1.50
C TRP A 197 -23.15 -10.90 1.53
N TYR A 198 -24.10 -10.51 2.37
CA TYR A 198 -24.42 -9.10 2.61
C TYR A 198 -23.24 -8.33 3.23
N THR A 199 -22.49 -8.93 4.15
CA THR A 199 -21.27 -8.32 4.70
C THR A 199 -20.18 -8.23 3.63
N LYS A 200 -20.02 -9.27 2.78
CA LYS A 200 -19.10 -9.20 1.64
C LYS A 200 -19.45 -8.04 0.70
N LEU A 201 -20.74 -7.80 0.47
CA LEU A 201 -21.23 -6.68 -0.34
C LEU A 201 -20.86 -5.31 0.27
N LYS A 202 -20.93 -5.15 1.60
CA LYS A 202 -20.46 -3.94 2.29
C LYS A 202 -18.98 -3.69 2.05
N TYR A 203 -18.15 -4.72 2.19
CA TYR A 203 -16.72 -4.61 1.98
C TYR A 203 -16.42 -4.29 0.52
N ALA A 204 -17.14 -4.91 -0.43
CA ALA A 204 -17.01 -4.62 -1.84
C ALA A 204 -17.27 -3.16 -2.18
N GLN A 205 -18.31 -2.54 -1.61
CA GLN A 205 -18.53 -1.10 -1.76
C GLN A 205 -17.31 -0.29 -1.32
N LYS A 206 -16.72 -0.65 -0.17
CA LYS A 206 -15.55 0.06 0.37
C LYS A 206 -14.29 -0.19 -0.46
N ILE A 207 -14.11 -1.38 -1.04
CA ILE A 207 -13.01 -1.71 -1.95
C ILE A 207 -13.10 -0.84 -3.21
N LEU A 208 -14.30 -0.71 -3.80
CA LEU A 208 -14.51 0.18 -4.96
C LEU A 208 -14.28 1.65 -4.61
N ASN A 209 -14.74 2.11 -3.44
CA ASN A 209 -14.48 3.47 -2.95
C ASN A 209 -12.98 3.71 -2.76
N ALA A 210 -12.24 2.74 -2.21
CA ALA A 210 -10.80 2.83 -2.04
C ALA A 210 -10.06 2.97 -3.37
N ALA A 211 -10.49 2.22 -4.41
CA ALA A 211 -9.92 2.35 -5.75
C ALA A 211 -10.08 3.77 -6.31
N MET A 212 -11.23 4.39 -6.08
CA MET A 212 -11.47 5.79 -6.46
C MET A 212 -10.62 6.75 -5.63
N ASP A 213 -10.50 6.53 -4.32
CA ASP A 213 -9.69 7.36 -3.43
C ASP A 213 -8.21 7.34 -3.84
N PHE A 214 -7.60 6.16 -3.98
CA PHE A 214 -6.20 6.00 -4.41
C PHE A 214 -5.94 6.61 -5.79
N THR A 215 -6.94 6.60 -6.67
CA THR A 215 -6.81 7.18 -8.01
C THR A 215 -6.97 8.70 -8.00
N PHE A 216 -7.89 9.27 -7.22
CA PHE A 216 -8.35 10.66 -7.41
C PHE A 216 -8.22 11.59 -6.20
N LYS A 217 -8.22 11.06 -4.97
CA LYS A 217 -8.42 11.86 -3.75
C LYS A 217 -7.27 12.80 -3.43
N HIS A 218 -6.04 12.40 -3.68
CA HIS A 218 -4.89 13.24 -3.39
C HIS A 218 -4.77 14.36 -4.43
N ASP A 219 -4.50 15.60 -4.03
CA ASP A 219 -4.52 16.79 -4.90
C ASP A 219 -3.48 16.76 -6.02
N ARG A 220 -2.28 16.25 -5.74
CA ARG A 220 -1.17 16.17 -6.70
C ARG A 220 -0.86 14.77 -7.24
N PHE A 221 -0.86 13.75 -6.40
CA PHE A 221 -0.44 12.40 -6.79
C PHE A 221 -1.62 11.45 -7.01
N ARG A 222 -1.39 10.38 -7.77
CA ARG A 222 -2.21 9.17 -7.81
C ARG A 222 -1.38 8.01 -7.27
N PHE A 223 -2.00 7.08 -6.56
CA PHE A 223 -1.34 5.94 -5.95
C PHE A 223 -1.90 4.68 -6.56
N TYR A 224 -1.13 3.98 -7.39
CA TYR A 224 -1.55 2.71 -7.97
C TYR A 224 -0.89 1.57 -7.20
N LEU A 225 -1.65 0.93 -6.32
CA LEU A 225 -1.14 -0.21 -5.55
C LEU A 225 -0.98 -1.40 -6.47
N MET A 226 0.15 -2.10 -6.38
CA MET A 226 0.49 -3.19 -7.28
C MET A 226 0.07 -4.58 -6.75
N ASP A 227 -0.34 -4.68 -5.48
CA ASP A 227 -0.71 -5.95 -4.86
C ASP A 227 -2.12 -5.91 -4.24
N TRP A 228 -3.14 -5.87 -5.11
CA TRP A 228 -4.54 -5.97 -4.70
C TRP A 228 -4.92 -7.45 -4.48
N SER A 229 -5.04 -7.86 -3.23
CA SER A 229 -5.48 -9.20 -2.84
C SER A 229 -6.37 -9.16 -1.60
N ILE A 230 -7.21 -10.17 -1.43
CA ILE A 230 -7.95 -10.43 -0.17
C ILE A 230 -7.02 -10.74 1.01
N ASP A 231 -5.76 -11.06 0.76
CA ASP A 231 -4.73 -11.22 1.81
C ASP A 231 -4.18 -9.88 2.32
N ASN A 232 -4.25 -8.83 1.49
CA ASN A 232 -3.74 -7.48 1.80
C ASN A 232 -4.85 -6.49 2.17
N ILE A 233 -6.07 -6.99 2.38
CA ILE A 233 -7.19 -6.18 2.87
C ILE A 233 -7.66 -6.82 4.17
N VAL A 234 -7.75 -6.01 5.22
CA VAL A 234 -8.31 -6.42 6.51
C VAL A 234 -9.64 -5.75 6.77
N ALA A 235 -10.52 -6.41 7.53
CA ALA A 235 -11.77 -5.84 7.99
C ALA A 235 -11.95 -5.98 9.51
N ASN A 236 -12.50 -4.95 10.14
CA ASN A 236 -12.80 -4.96 11.57
C ASN A 236 -14.28 -5.15 11.88
N GLU A 237 -14.58 -5.25 13.18
CA GLU A 237 -15.93 -5.45 13.72
C GLU A 237 -16.94 -4.33 13.36
N LYS A 238 -16.47 -3.18 12.85
CA LYS A 238 -17.32 -2.07 12.38
C LYS A 238 -17.58 -2.12 10.88
N ASP A 239 -17.28 -3.25 10.24
CA ASP A 239 -17.32 -3.43 8.79
C ASP A 239 -16.42 -2.44 8.03
N GLU A 240 -15.40 -1.85 8.66
CA GLU A 240 -14.41 -1.00 7.99
C GLU A 240 -13.31 -1.86 7.40
N ILE A 241 -12.90 -1.54 6.17
CA ILE A 241 -11.76 -2.20 5.51
C ILE A 241 -10.50 -1.34 5.63
N THR A 242 -9.34 -1.96 5.52
CA THR A 242 -8.05 -1.28 5.47
C THR A 242 -7.08 -2.08 4.60
N PHE A 243 -6.40 -1.40 3.68
CA PHE A 243 -5.33 -1.95 2.85
C PHE A 243 -4.03 -1.97 3.66
N VAL A 244 -3.50 -3.16 3.86
CA VAL A 244 -2.19 -3.39 4.50
C VAL A 244 -1.17 -3.75 3.42
N ASP A 245 0.12 -3.72 3.77
CA ASP A 245 1.19 -4.13 2.85
C ASP A 245 1.23 -3.27 1.57
N ILE A 246 1.31 -1.95 1.76
CA ILE A 246 1.27 -0.97 0.66
C ILE A 246 2.67 -0.68 0.08
N GLU A 247 3.59 -1.64 0.18
CA GLU A 247 5.02 -1.46 -0.15
C GLU A 247 5.27 -1.29 -1.66
N ASP A 248 4.44 -1.93 -2.48
CA ASP A 248 4.57 -1.94 -3.93
C ASP A 248 3.55 -0.97 -4.55
N VAL A 249 4.02 0.22 -4.95
CA VAL A 249 3.16 1.30 -5.46
C VAL A 249 3.81 2.09 -6.59
N VAL A 250 3.02 2.38 -7.62
CA VAL A 250 3.33 3.42 -8.61
C VAL A 250 2.66 4.73 -8.19
N VAL A 251 3.46 5.73 -7.87
CA VAL A 251 3.01 7.09 -7.60
C VAL A 251 3.13 7.92 -8.86
N LEU A 252 2.01 8.46 -9.34
CA LEU A 252 1.98 9.31 -10.53
C LEU A 252 1.75 10.78 -10.16
N ASP A 253 2.65 11.66 -10.55
CA ASP A 253 2.47 13.12 -10.40
C ASP A 253 1.53 13.65 -11.50
N LYS A 254 0.38 14.21 -11.09
CA LYS A 254 -0.60 14.80 -12.00
C LYS A 254 -0.13 16.15 -12.55
N ASN A 255 0.78 16.82 -11.86
CA ASN A 255 1.16 18.21 -12.12
C ASN A 255 2.53 18.28 -12.80
N ILE A 256 2.64 17.63 -13.96
CA ILE A 256 3.86 17.64 -14.77
C ILE A 256 3.66 18.39 -16.09
N SER A 257 4.76 18.93 -16.61
CA SER A 257 4.85 19.38 -18.00
C SER A 257 5.43 18.23 -18.83
N PRO A 258 4.62 17.47 -19.59
CA PRO A 258 5.12 16.32 -20.34
C PRO A 258 6.14 16.79 -21.38
N LYS A 259 7.28 16.10 -21.46
CA LYS A 259 8.27 16.33 -22.51
C LYS A 259 7.92 15.47 -23.74
N LYS A 260 8.74 15.57 -24.78
CA LYS A 260 8.53 14.86 -26.06
C LYS A 260 8.58 13.33 -25.95
N ASP A 261 9.06 12.81 -24.83
CA ASP A 261 9.13 11.39 -24.49
C ASP A 261 7.78 10.80 -24.03
N LEU A 262 6.76 11.64 -23.80
CA LEU A 262 5.42 11.23 -23.36
C LEU A 262 4.34 11.67 -24.36
N PRO A 263 4.32 11.10 -25.60
CA PRO A 263 3.36 11.51 -26.63
C PRO A 263 1.90 11.23 -26.23
N ASP A 264 1.66 10.18 -25.44
CA ASP A 264 0.33 9.72 -25.06
C ASP A 264 -0.10 10.20 -23.67
N TRP A 265 0.62 11.16 -23.07
CA TRP A 265 0.35 11.62 -21.71
C TRP A 265 -1.11 11.98 -21.48
N TYR A 266 -1.75 12.70 -22.41
CA TYR A 266 -3.13 13.15 -22.27
C TYR A 266 -4.18 12.09 -22.62
N GLN A 267 -3.76 10.89 -23.03
CA GLN A 267 -4.63 9.75 -23.23
C GLN A 267 -4.80 9.00 -21.90
N ARG A 268 -5.91 8.26 -21.78
CA ARG A 268 -6.13 7.37 -20.65
C ARG A 268 -5.58 6.00 -20.99
N TYR A 269 -4.86 5.40 -20.05
CA TYR A 269 -4.47 4.01 -20.16
C TYR A 269 -5.56 3.11 -19.57
N ASN A 270 -6.16 2.27 -20.41
CA ASN A 270 -6.96 1.16 -19.95
C ASN A 270 -6.08 -0.09 -19.97
N ARG A 271 -6.12 -0.90 -18.91
CA ARG A 271 -5.37 -2.15 -18.85
C ARG A 271 -5.62 -2.99 -20.10
N GLU A 272 -4.52 -3.36 -20.76
CA GLU A 272 -4.51 -4.35 -21.84
C GLU A 272 -4.55 -5.76 -21.23
N VAL A 273 -5.27 -6.69 -21.87
CA VAL A 273 -5.31 -8.09 -21.41
C VAL A 273 -3.98 -8.76 -21.76
N LEU A 274 -3.00 -8.66 -20.84
CA LEU A 274 -1.65 -9.20 -21.00
C LEU A 274 -1.55 -10.72 -20.76
N GLY A 275 -2.63 -11.36 -20.29
CA GLY A 275 -2.68 -12.78 -19.94
C GLY A 275 -3.71 -13.08 -18.84
N THR A 276 -3.63 -14.28 -18.27
CA THR A 276 -4.41 -14.70 -17.09
C THR A 276 -3.86 -14.07 -15.80
N GLY A 277 -4.69 -13.94 -14.77
CA GLY A 277 -4.29 -13.46 -13.45
C GLY A 277 -4.03 -11.96 -13.34
N PHE A 278 -3.44 -11.55 -12.21
CA PHE A 278 -3.21 -10.14 -11.88
C PHE A 278 -1.97 -9.56 -12.60
N THR A 279 -2.17 -8.98 -13.78
CA THR A 279 -1.07 -8.44 -14.62
C THR A 279 -1.32 -6.98 -15.03
N PHE A 280 -0.27 -6.16 -15.10
CA PHE A 280 -0.36 -4.74 -15.47
C PHE A 280 0.98 -4.24 -16.05
N SER A 281 0.99 -3.05 -16.65
CA SER A 281 2.18 -2.42 -17.22
C SER A 281 2.50 -1.11 -16.50
N ILE A 282 3.57 -1.10 -15.71
CA ILE A 282 4.10 0.13 -15.07
C ILE A 282 4.48 1.14 -16.15
N GLU A 283 5.08 0.70 -17.25
CA GLU A 283 5.45 1.56 -18.38
C GLU A 283 4.25 2.34 -18.91
N ASN A 284 3.17 1.64 -19.25
CA ASN A 284 1.97 2.27 -19.77
C ASN A 284 1.31 3.17 -18.71
N MET A 285 1.29 2.76 -17.45
CA MET A 285 0.80 3.60 -16.34
C MET A 285 1.60 4.90 -16.21
N CYS A 286 2.92 4.85 -16.43
CA CYS A 286 3.82 6.00 -16.36
C CYS A 286 3.81 6.87 -17.62
N GLN A 287 3.40 6.33 -18.77
CA GLN A 287 3.26 7.09 -20.02
C GLN A 287 1.96 7.90 -20.14
N HIS A 288 0.98 7.66 -19.26
CA HIS A 288 -0.35 8.25 -19.33
C HIS A 288 -0.73 8.99 -18.03
N HIS A 289 -1.47 10.10 -18.14
CA HIS A 289 -1.89 10.91 -17.00
C HIS A 289 -2.92 10.23 -16.06
N LEU A 290 -3.54 9.15 -16.54
CA LEU A 290 -4.58 8.41 -15.84
C LEU A 290 -4.63 6.96 -16.35
N SER A 291 -4.59 6.02 -15.41
CA SER A 291 -4.81 4.59 -15.63
C SER A 291 -6.03 4.10 -14.86
N ASP A 292 -6.75 3.12 -15.42
CA ASP A 292 -7.83 2.40 -14.72
C ASP A 292 -7.34 1.28 -13.78
N HIS A 293 -6.02 1.16 -13.56
CA HIS A 293 -5.40 0.07 -12.78
C HIS A 293 -6.11 -0.25 -11.46
N ASN A 294 -6.24 0.73 -10.54
CA ASN A 294 -6.89 0.50 -9.25
C ASN A 294 -8.35 0.05 -9.39
N ILE A 295 -9.06 0.57 -10.40
CA ILE A 295 -10.46 0.23 -10.66
C ILE A 295 -10.53 -1.22 -11.13
N TRP A 296 -9.74 -1.58 -12.14
CA TRP A 296 -9.66 -2.95 -12.62
C TRP A 296 -9.23 -3.90 -11.50
N ALA A 297 -8.24 -3.52 -10.69
CA ALA A 297 -7.73 -4.32 -9.59
C ALA A 297 -8.81 -4.55 -8.50
N ALA A 298 -9.60 -3.53 -8.18
CA ALA A 298 -10.78 -3.70 -7.33
C ALA A 298 -11.80 -4.66 -7.96
N CYS A 299 -12.09 -4.54 -9.26
CA CYS A 299 -12.97 -5.50 -9.94
C CYS A 299 -12.40 -6.93 -9.87
N PHE A 300 -11.07 -7.09 -9.99
CA PHE A 300 -10.36 -8.37 -9.92
C PHE A 300 -10.50 -9.03 -8.55
N VAL A 301 -10.26 -8.29 -7.47
CA VAL A 301 -10.49 -8.80 -6.10
C VAL A 301 -11.92 -9.31 -5.90
N LEU A 302 -12.90 -8.62 -6.51
CA LEU A 302 -14.32 -8.94 -6.30
C LEU A 302 -14.84 -10.08 -7.17
N ALA A 303 -14.35 -10.20 -8.41
CA ALA A 303 -14.95 -11.06 -9.45
C ALA A 303 -13.94 -11.78 -10.34
N GLY A 304 -12.65 -11.66 -10.08
CA GLY A 304 -11.58 -12.27 -10.86
C GLY A 304 -11.60 -13.79 -10.84
N ASP A 305 -10.64 -14.38 -11.54
CA ASP A 305 -10.45 -15.83 -11.59
C ASP A 305 -9.72 -16.40 -10.37
N GLU A 306 -9.08 -15.54 -9.57
CA GLU A 306 -8.33 -15.91 -8.37
C GLU A 306 -9.09 -15.51 -7.09
N ASN A 307 -9.74 -16.49 -6.44
CA ASN A 307 -10.47 -16.30 -5.17
C ASN A 307 -11.45 -15.09 -5.15
N PRO A 308 -12.40 -15.01 -6.10
CA PRO A 308 -13.29 -13.86 -6.22
C PRO A 308 -14.13 -13.64 -4.96
N PHE A 309 -13.95 -12.48 -4.33
CA PHE A 309 -14.52 -12.21 -3.00
C PHE A 309 -16.07 -12.22 -2.98
N LEU A 310 -16.73 -11.79 -4.07
CA LEU A 310 -18.20 -11.73 -4.15
C LEU A 310 -18.86 -12.97 -4.76
N TYR A 311 -18.09 -13.96 -5.23
CA TYR A 311 -18.63 -15.13 -5.91
C TYR A 311 -18.59 -16.39 -5.00
N PRO A 312 -19.56 -17.31 -5.16
CA PRO A 312 -20.73 -17.19 -6.05
C PRO A 312 -21.75 -16.16 -5.53
N ILE A 313 -22.40 -15.44 -6.44
CA ILE A 313 -23.53 -14.55 -6.11
C ILE A 313 -24.74 -15.43 -5.73
N PRO A 314 -25.41 -15.21 -4.59
CA PRO A 314 -26.58 -15.99 -4.19
C PRO A 314 -27.67 -15.94 -5.25
N LYS A 315 -28.35 -17.07 -5.46
CA LYS A 315 -29.34 -17.23 -6.54
C LYS A 315 -30.47 -16.19 -6.43
N GLU A 316 -30.94 -15.96 -5.21
CA GLU A 316 -32.02 -15.02 -4.89
C GLU A 316 -31.62 -13.58 -5.25
N ILE A 317 -30.34 -13.24 -5.08
CA ILE A 317 -29.80 -11.94 -5.47
C ILE A 317 -29.72 -11.87 -6.99
N ASN A 318 -29.22 -12.90 -7.66
CA ASN A 318 -29.12 -12.91 -9.11
C ASN A 318 -30.51 -12.82 -9.80
N ASP A 319 -31.51 -13.49 -9.23
CA ASP A 319 -32.89 -13.45 -9.71
C ASP A 319 -33.54 -12.07 -9.54
N THR A 320 -33.24 -11.37 -8.43
CA THR A 320 -33.81 -10.04 -8.13
C THR A 320 -33.00 -8.88 -8.68
N ARG A 321 -31.72 -9.09 -9.00
CA ARG A 321 -30.77 -8.09 -9.51
C ARG A 321 -29.93 -8.67 -10.67
N PRO A 322 -30.57 -9.08 -11.79
CA PRO A 322 -29.89 -9.77 -12.91
C PRO A 322 -28.88 -8.89 -13.67
N HIS A 323 -28.82 -7.58 -13.37
CA HIS A 323 -27.84 -6.66 -13.94
C HIS A 323 -26.55 -6.59 -13.13
N PHE A 324 -26.54 -7.05 -11.88
CA PHE A 324 -25.39 -6.95 -10.99
C PHE A 324 -24.20 -7.77 -11.50
N ASP A 325 -24.42 -9.06 -11.79
CA ASP A 325 -23.40 -9.95 -12.36
C ASP A 325 -22.83 -9.40 -13.69
N ARG A 326 -23.70 -8.85 -14.54
CA ARG A 326 -23.29 -8.20 -15.80
C ARG A 326 -22.43 -6.96 -15.58
N LEU A 327 -22.71 -6.18 -14.54
CA LEU A 327 -21.89 -5.01 -14.18
C LEU A 327 -20.53 -5.46 -13.62
N MET A 328 -20.49 -6.52 -12.79
CA MET A 328 -19.22 -7.11 -12.33
C MET A 328 -18.36 -7.59 -13.50
N HIS A 329 -18.95 -8.31 -14.46
CA HIS A 329 -18.24 -8.75 -15.66
C HIS A 329 -17.72 -7.56 -16.51
N ARG A 330 -18.52 -6.49 -16.66
CA ARG A 330 -18.08 -5.26 -17.34
C ARG A 330 -17.02 -4.48 -16.57
N CYS A 331 -17.03 -4.55 -15.24
CA CYS A 331 -15.99 -3.97 -14.39
C CYS A 331 -14.63 -4.61 -14.74
N LEU A 332 -14.61 -5.93 -14.90
CA LEU A 332 -13.40 -6.67 -15.27
C LEU A 332 -13.00 -6.50 -16.73
N ASN A 333 -13.95 -6.63 -17.66
CA ASN A 333 -13.67 -6.87 -19.07
C ASN A 333 -14.15 -5.75 -20.00
N GLY A 334 -14.76 -4.68 -19.47
CA GLY A 334 -15.30 -3.59 -20.28
C GLY A 334 -14.27 -2.53 -20.62
N ASP A 335 -14.52 -1.82 -21.72
CA ASP A 335 -13.61 -0.78 -22.26
C ASP A 335 -13.64 0.53 -21.46
N ASP A 336 -14.72 0.80 -20.72
CA ASP A 336 -14.90 2.00 -19.91
C ASP A 336 -15.21 1.62 -18.45
N ARG A 337 -14.15 1.27 -17.72
CA ARG A 337 -14.24 0.88 -16.31
C ARG A 337 -14.59 2.07 -15.41
N PHE A 338 -14.15 3.29 -15.75
CA PHE A 338 -14.51 4.52 -15.01
C PHE A 338 -16.02 4.77 -14.98
N ARG A 339 -16.71 4.57 -16.10
CA ARG A 339 -18.18 4.68 -16.12
C ARG A 339 -18.84 3.49 -15.44
N THR A 340 -18.25 2.30 -15.56
CA THR A 340 -18.82 1.06 -15.01
C THR A 340 -18.76 1.05 -13.49
N ILE A 341 -17.65 1.47 -12.88
CA ILE A 341 -17.51 1.51 -11.42
C ILE A 341 -18.56 2.42 -10.77
N GLY A 342 -18.85 3.60 -11.34
CA GLY A 342 -19.87 4.49 -10.79
C GLY A 342 -21.28 3.86 -10.80
N LYS A 343 -21.62 3.09 -11.85
CA LYS A 343 -22.89 2.33 -11.88
C LYS A 343 -22.88 1.18 -10.89
N LEU A 344 -21.75 0.50 -10.76
CA LEU A 344 -21.60 -0.64 -9.85
C LEU A 344 -21.74 -0.19 -8.39
N GLN A 345 -21.05 0.88 -8.00
CA GLN A 345 -21.16 1.50 -6.67
C GLN A 345 -22.61 1.88 -6.37
N HIS A 346 -23.30 2.53 -7.31
CA HIS A 346 -24.71 2.89 -7.11
C HIS A 346 -25.62 1.67 -6.92
N VAL A 347 -25.46 0.62 -7.73
CA VAL A 347 -26.25 -0.62 -7.59
C VAL A 347 -25.96 -1.31 -6.25
N ILE A 348 -24.70 -1.34 -5.81
CA ILE A 348 -24.34 -1.92 -4.51
C ILE A 348 -24.94 -1.10 -3.38
N GLU A 349 -24.87 0.23 -3.43
CA GLU A 349 -25.51 1.13 -2.45
C GLU A 349 -27.03 0.87 -2.35
N ASP A 350 -27.72 0.78 -3.49
CA ASP A 350 -29.15 0.45 -3.53
C ASP A 350 -29.45 -0.92 -2.90
N MET A 351 -28.59 -1.91 -3.15
CA MET A 351 -28.71 -3.25 -2.56
C MET A 351 -28.45 -3.25 -1.05
N LEU A 352 -27.53 -2.43 -0.56
CA LEU A 352 -27.25 -2.26 0.87
C LEU A 352 -28.39 -1.52 1.61
N LEU A 353 -29.25 -0.80 0.89
CA LEU A 353 -30.46 -0.17 1.47
C LEU A 353 -31.69 -1.10 1.43
N ASP A 354 -31.66 -2.16 0.63
CA ASP A 354 -32.76 -3.11 0.51
C ASP A 354 -32.78 -4.12 1.67
N LYS A 355 -33.79 -3.97 2.55
CA LYS A 355 -34.00 -4.87 3.70
C LYS A 355 -34.16 -6.33 3.29
N LYS A 356 -34.66 -6.64 2.09
CA LYS A 356 -34.76 -8.02 1.59
C LYS A 356 -33.37 -8.58 1.32
N VAL A 357 -32.48 -7.80 0.72
CA VAL A 357 -31.09 -8.21 0.46
C VAL A 357 -30.36 -8.45 1.79
N ALA A 358 -30.55 -7.59 2.78
CA ALA A 358 -29.99 -7.80 4.12
C ALA A 358 -30.51 -9.08 4.81
N ALA A 359 -31.80 -9.38 4.67
CA ALA A 359 -32.40 -10.59 5.22
C ALA A 359 -31.93 -11.86 4.49
N LEU A 360 -31.82 -11.81 3.17
CA LEU A 360 -31.39 -12.93 2.32
C LEU A 360 -29.89 -13.24 2.50
N GLY A 361 -29.05 -12.22 2.62
CA GLY A 361 -27.62 -12.41 2.77
C GLY A 361 -27.19 -12.95 4.14
N ASN A 362 -28.10 -13.00 5.13
CA ASN A 362 -27.88 -13.61 6.44
C ASN A 362 -28.29 -15.10 6.49
N VAL A 363 -28.87 -15.64 5.41
CA VAL A 363 -29.15 -17.07 5.29
C VAL A 363 -27.92 -17.71 4.64
N THR A 364 -27.03 -18.23 5.48
CA THR A 364 -25.90 -19.09 5.05
C THR A 364 -26.31 -20.55 5.02
#